data_AF-A0AA40EDA1-F1
#
_entry.id   AF-A0AA40EDA1-F1
#
_cell.length_a   1.000
_cell.length_b   1.000
_cell.length_c   1.000
_cell.angle_alpha   90.00
_cell.angle_beta   90.00
_cell.angle_gamma   90.00
#
_symmetry.space_group_name_H-M   'P 1'
#
loop_
_entity.id
_entity.type
_entity.pdbx_description
1 polymer ?
#
loop_
_entity_poly.entity_id
_entity_poly.type
_entity_poly.pdbx_seq_one_letter_code
_entity_poly.pdbx_strand_id
1 'polypeptide(L)'
;MASSTDPLLLFRQSIRTSSKIVPVSSADSEEEVPLSKATHLVFSDNGNKVVLPVDVQSRFMSTEGNLIDLRSIYFAWVNRDITIPEYNAAAEKLNEELTTTAGGDGKGKGKGVHKFPFVERLNLIA
;
A
#
# COMPACT_ATOMS: atom_id res chain seq x y z
N MET A 1 -21.81 8.33 12.41
CA MET A 1 -20.53 9.05 12.62
C MET A 1 -19.47 8.32 11.82
N ALA A 2 -19.12 8.78 10.62
CA ALA A 2 -18.01 8.18 9.88
C ALA A 2 -16.72 8.67 10.53
N SER A 3 -16.23 7.93 11.53
CA SER A 3 -14.86 8.07 12.00
C SER A 3 -13.97 7.87 10.79
N SER A 4 -13.48 8.97 10.21
CA SER A 4 -12.62 8.98 9.03
C SER A 4 -11.30 8.32 9.44
N THR A 5 -11.26 6.99 9.37
CA THR A 5 -10.08 6.20 9.75
C THR A 5 -8.93 6.66 8.86
N ASP A 6 -7.98 7.38 9.46
CA ASP A 6 -6.83 7.89 8.74
C ASP A 6 -5.97 6.69 8.32
N PRO A 7 -5.84 6.42 7.01
CA PRO A 7 -5.18 5.22 6.51
C PRO A 7 -3.71 5.16 6.93
N LEU A 8 -3.03 6.30 7.03
CA LEU A 8 -1.63 6.36 7.45
C LEU A 8 -1.51 6.08 8.95
N LEU A 9 -2.42 6.65 9.76
CA LEU A 9 -2.43 6.43 11.19
C LEU A 9 -2.72 4.97 11.53
N LEU A 10 -3.71 4.35 10.86
CA LEU A 10 -4.02 2.93 11.03
C LEU A 10 -2.82 2.07 10.65
N PHE A 11 -2.18 2.36 9.51
CA PHE A 11 -1.00 1.63 9.06
C PHE A 11 0.15 1.68 10.08
N ARG A 12 0.45 2.88 10.61
CA ARG A 12 1.48 3.07 11.65
C ARG A 12 1.13 2.37 12.96
N GLN A 13 -0.14 2.39 13.36
CA GLN A 13 -0.61 1.65 14.52
C GLN A 13 -0.41 0.14 14.33
N SER A 14 -0.85 -0.41 13.21
CA SER A 14 -0.68 -1.84 12.88
C SER A 14 0.77 -2.26 12.85
N ILE A 15 1.69 -1.43 12.36
CA ILE A 15 3.12 -1.69 12.45
C ILE A 15 3.58 -1.74 13.91
N ARG A 16 3.19 -0.75 14.72
CA ARG A 16 3.61 -0.64 16.12
C ARG A 16 3.10 -1.80 16.98
N THR A 17 1.89 -2.27 16.71
CA THR A 17 1.28 -3.42 17.40
C THR A 17 1.69 -4.76 16.79
N SER A 18 2.48 -4.77 15.72
CA SER A 18 2.81 -5.98 14.94
C SER A 18 1.57 -6.73 14.43
N SER A 19 0.50 -5.98 14.13
CA SER A 19 -0.74 -6.49 13.53
C SER A 19 -0.50 -7.00 12.11
N LYS A 20 -1.27 -8.02 11.71
CA LYS A 20 -1.23 -8.52 10.33
C LYS A 20 -1.94 -7.54 9.39
N ILE A 21 -1.23 -7.12 8.34
CA ILE A 21 -1.78 -6.34 7.23
C ILE A 21 -1.82 -7.26 6.01
N VAL A 22 -3.01 -7.53 5.46
CA VAL A 22 -3.22 -8.53 4.42
C VAL A 22 -3.85 -7.91 3.18
N PRO A 23 -3.20 -8.00 2.00
CA PRO A 23 -3.81 -7.63 0.74
C PRO A 23 -4.85 -8.66 0.29
N VAL A 24 -6.06 -8.21 -0.06
CA VAL A 24 -7.18 -9.05 -0.46
C VAL A 24 -7.83 -8.55 -1.76
N SER A 25 -8.45 -9.46 -2.51
CA SER A 25 -9.09 -9.17 -3.80
C SER A 25 -10.46 -8.49 -3.69
N SER A 26 -11.10 -8.54 -2.52
CA SER A 26 -12.37 -7.86 -2.20
C SER A 26 -12.48 -7.61 -0.69
N ALA A 27 -13.36 -6.70 -0.27
CA ALA A 27 -13.49 -6.31 1.14
C ALA A 27 -13.91 -7.47 2.07
N ASP A 28 -14.71 -8.40 1.55
CA ASP A 28 -15.20 -9.58 2.28
C ASP A 28 -14.27 -10.80 2.14
N SER A 29 -13.28 -10.74 1.26
CA SER A 29 -12.33 -11.84 1.10
C SER A 29 -11.36 -11.89 2.28
N GLU A 30 -11.05 -13.11 2.72
CA GLU A 30 -10.00 -13.40 3.71
C GLU A 30 -8.77 -14.02 3.04
N GLU A 31 -8.84 -14.25 1.73
CA GLU A 31 -7.74 -14.82 0.96
C GLU A 31 -6.69 -13.75 0.65
N GLU A 32 -5.47 -14.03 1.09
CA GLU A 32 -4.31 -13.19 0.81
C GLU A 32 -3.93 -13.31 -0.66
N VAL A 33 -3.93 -12.18 -1.38
CA VAL A 33 -3.58 -12.13 -2.80
C VAL A 33 -2.38 -11.22 -3.03
N PRO A 34 -1.60 -11.43 -4.11
CA PRO A 34 -0.53 -10.52 -4.49
C PRO A 34 -1.03 -9.08 -4.66
N LEU A 35 -0.18 -8.10 -4.36
CA LEU A 35 -0.54 -6.67 -4.40
C LEU A 35 -1.01 -6.20 -5.79
N SER A 36 -0.60 -6.89 -6.86
CA SER A 36 -1.07 -6.68 -8.24
C SER A 36 -2.55 -7.01 -8.45
N LYS A 37 -3.11 -7.92 -7.65
CA LYS A 37 -4.53 -8.34 -7.69
C LYS A 37 -5.33 -7.81 -6.50
N ALA A 38 -4.66 -7.19 -5.54
CA ALA A 38 -5.30 -6.66 -4.34
C ALA A 38 -6.10 -5.39 -4.64
N THR A 39 -7.30 -5.34 -4.10
CA THR A 39 -8.19 -4.16 -4.14
C THR A 39 -8.35 -3.53 -2.75
N HIS A 40 -8.17 -4.31 -1.68
CA HIS A 40 -8.24 -3.84 -0.30
C HIS A 40 -7.06 -4.34 0.53
N LEU A 41 -6.72 -3.61 1.59
CA LEU A 41 -5.88 -4.08 2.69
C LEU A 41 -6.74 -4.30 3.92
N VAL A 42 -6.57 -5.46 4.53
CA VAL A 42 -7.18 -5.84 5.80
C VAL A 42 -6.17 -5.61 6.91
N PHE A 43 -6.56 -4.82 7.90
CA PHE A 43 -5.83 -4.57 9.14
C PHE A 43 -6.52 -5.32 10.26
N SER A 44 -5.82 -6.27 10.88
CA SER A 44 -6.34 -7.06 12.00
C SER A 44 -5.62 -6.68 13.29
N ASP A 45 -6.31 -5.94 14.17
CA ASP A 45 -5.77 -5.51 15.47
C ASP A 45 -6.68 -5.98 16.61
N ASN A 46 -6.17 -6.87 17.48
CA ASN A 46 -6.82 -7.34 18.71
C ASN A 46 -8.32 -7.69 18.59
N GLY A 47 -8.73 -8.31 17.48
CA GLY A 47 -10.12 -8.73 17.22
C GLY A 47 -10.96 -7.73 16.40
N ASN A 48 -10.44 -6.54 16.11
CA ASN A 48 -11.03 -5.59 15.18
C ASN A 48 -10.42 -5.76 13.78
N LYS A 49 -11.29 -5.95 12.78
CA LYS A 49 -10.93 -6.00 11.36
C LYS A 49 -11.31 -4.68 10.70
N VAL A 50 -10.33 -3.96 10.18
CA VAL A 50 -10.55 -2.75 9.38
C VAL A 50 -10.11 -3.02 7.96
N VAL A 51 -10.97 -2.70 6.99
CA VAL A 51 -10.69 -2.93 5.57
C VAL A 51 -10.66 -1.60 4.85
N LEU A 52 -9.57 -1.31 4.15
CA LEU A 52 -9.39 -0.07 3.40
C LEU A 52 -9.05 -0.36 1.93
N PRO A 53 -9.57 0.42 0.97
CA PRO A 53 -9.14 0.31 -0.43
C PRO A 53 -7.64 0.57 -0.58
N VAL A 54 -6.95 -0.20 -1.42
CA VAL A 54 -5.51 -0.02 -1.65
C VAL A 54 -5.17 1.31 -2.33
N ASP A 55 -6.10 1.87 -3.11
CA ASP A 55 -5.94 3.14 -3.84
C ASP A 55 -6.29 4.38 -3.00
N VAL A 56 -6.67 4.20 -1.73
CA VAL A 56 -7.01 5.31 -0.84
C VAL A 56 -5.79 6.23 -0.66
N GLN A 57 -5.98 7.52 -0.93
CA GLN A 57 -4.94 8.51 -0.71
C GLN A 57 -4.71 8.71 0.78
N SER A 58 -3.45 8.62 1.19
CA SER A 58 -3.05 8.95 2.54
C SER A 58 -2.63 10.41 2.64
N ARG A 59 -2.42 10.87 3.88
CA ARG A 59 -1.89 12.21 4.17
C ARG A 59 -0.36 12.28 4.02
N PHE A 60 0.28 11.16 3.65
CA PHE A 60 1.71 11.12 3.36
C PHE A 60 1.94 11.82 2.02
N MET A 61 2.68 12.93 2.04
CA MET A 61 3.13 13.62 0.83
C MET A 61 4.56 13.18 0.53
N SER A 62 4.83 12.82 -0.73
CA SER A 62 6.21 12.69 -1.19
C SER A 62 6.89 14.05 -1.24
N THR A 63 8.22 14.06 -1.38
CA THR A 63 9.04 15.27 -1.54
C THR A 63 8.59 16.10 -2.76
N GLU A 64 8.00 15.45 -3.76
CA GLU A 64 7.45 16.11 -4.95
C GLU A 64 6.05 16.69 -4.74
N GLY A 65 5.49 16.57 -3.54
CA GLY A 65 4.18 17.11 -3.16
C GLY A 65 2.98 16.25 -3.56
N ASN A 66 3.20 15.00 -3.98
CA ASN A 66 2.13 14.09 -4.36
C ASN A 66 1.58 13.34 -3.14
N LEU A 67 0.26 13.25 -3.01
CA LEU A 67 -0.38 12.39 -2.01
C LEU A 67 -0.14 10.93 -2.37
N ILE A 68 0.41 10.18 -1.43
CA ILE A 68 0.74 8.78 -1.64
C ILE A 68 -0.40 7.89 -1.19
N ASP A 69 -0.78 6.96 -2.06
CA ASP A 69 -1.80 5.95 -1.80
C ASP A 69 -1.29 4.83 -0.88
N LEU A 70 -2.23 4.09 -0.30
CA LEU A 70 -1.95 3.02 0.65
C LEU A 70 -1.22 1.82 0.03
N ARG A 71 -1.44 1.51 -1.26
CA ARG A 71 -0.72 0.45 -1.99
C ARG A 71 0.77 0.75 -2.01
N SER A 72 1.14 1.98 -2.34
CA SER A 72 2.52 2.46 -2.34
C SER A 72 3.14 2.34 -0.93
N ILE A 73 2.42 2.78 0.10
CA ILE A 73 2.88 2.68 1.51
C ILE A 73 3.14 1.23 1.92
N TYR A 74 2.20 0.33 1.63
CA TYR A 74 2.34 -1.09 1.94
C TYR A 74 3.50 -1.73 1.17
N PHE A 75 3.64 -1.42 -0.12
CA PHE A 75 4.76 -1.88 -0.94
C PHE A 75 6.11 -1.45 -0.35
N ALA A 76 6.23 -0.19 0.07
CA ALA A 76 7.44 0.34 0.68
C ALA A 76 7.79 -0.37 1.99
N TRP A 77 6.79 -0.68 2.81
CA TRP A 77 6.96 -1.37 4.09
C TRP A 77 7.44 -2.82 3.93
N VAL A 78 6.84 -3.59 3.01
CA VAL A 78 7.21 -4.98 2.75
C VAL A 78 8.60 -5.09 2.13
N ASN A 79 8.97 -4.10 1.31
CA ASN A 79 10.28 -4.04 0.64
C ASN A 79 11.25 -3.06 1.32
N ARG A 80 11.10 -2.81 2.62
CA ARG A 80 11.96 -1.85 3.32
C ARG A 80 13.39 -2.36 3.55
N ASP A 81 13.55 -3.68 3.63
CA ASP A 81 14.79 -4.34 4.04
C ASP A 81 15.69 -4.73 2.84
N ILE A 82 15.21 -4.55 1.60
CA ILE A 82 15.96 -4.86 0.38
C ILE A 82 16.75 -3.65 -0.14
N THR A 83 17.77 -3.92 -0.97
CA THR A 83 18.62 -2.87 -1.52
C THR A 83 17.86 -1.94 -2.48
N ILE A 84 18.37 -0.73 -2.72
CA ILE A 84 17.74 0.23 -3.65
C ILE A 84 17.53 -0.38 -5.06
N PRO A 85 18.51 -1.08 -5.66
CA PRO A 85 18.30 -1.71 -6.96
C PRO A 85 17.19 -2.77 -6.95
N GLU A 86 17.15 -3.63 -5.91
CA GLU A 86 16.11 -4.65 -5.77
C GLU A 86 14.72 -4.02 -5.56
N TYR A 87 14.64 -2.96 -4.76
CA TYR A 87 13.42 -2.19 -4.55
C TYR A 87 12.87 -1.62 -5.86
N ASN A 88 13.75 -1.00 -6.66
CA ASN A 88 13.37 -0.43 -7.94
C ASN A 88 12.88 -1.50 -8.92
N ALA A 89 13.56 -2.66 -8.97
CA ALA A 89 13.15 -3.80 -9.79
C ALA A 89 11.80 -4.38 -9.34
N ALA A 90 11.58 -4.50 -8.02
CA ALA A 90 10.30 -4.96 -7.47
C ALA A 90 9.16 -4.00 -7.80
N ALA A 91 9.42 -2.68 -7.75
CA ALA A 91 8.42 -1.66 -8.10
C ALA A 91 8.08 -1.68 -9.60
N GLU A 92 9.08 -1.87 -10.46
CA GLU A 92 8.88 -2.04 -11.91
C GLU A 92 8.05 -3.27 -12.21
N LYS A 93 8.42 -4.41 -11.66
CA LYS A 93 7.67 -5.66 -11.81
C LYS A 93 6.22 -5.52 -11.36
N LEU A 94 5.97 -4.91 -10.20
CA LEU A 94 4.61 -4.71 -9.70
C LEU A 94 3.82 -3.78 -10.63
N ASN A 95 4.44 -2.71 -11.13
CA ASN A 95 3.79 -1.81 -12.09
C ASN A 95 3.45 -2.52 -13.40
N GLU A 96 4.34 -3.37 -13.91
CA GLU A 96 4.07 -4.23 -15.07
C GLU A 96 2.88 -5.17 -14.81
N GLU A 97 2.85 -5.86 -13.66
CA GLU A 97 1.74 -6.72 -13.27
C GLU A 97 0.40 -5.96 -13.16
N LEU A 98 0.43 -4.74 -12.61
CA LEU A 98 -0.75 -3.87 -12.50
C LEU A 98 -1.25 -3.40 -13.88
N THR A 99 -0.34 -3.19 -14.84
CA THR A 99 -0.72 -2.81 -16.21
C THR A 99 -1.36 -3.98 -16.98
N THR A 100 -0.87 -5.20 -16.77
CA THR A 100 -1.38 -6.41 -17.45
C THR A 100 -2.71 -6.89 -16.88
N THR A 101 -2.92 -6.77 -15.56
CA THR A 101 -4.15 -7.20 -14.88
C THR A 101 -5.35 -6.31 -15.23
N ALA A 102 -5.11 -5.07 -15.64
CA ALA A 102 -6.14 -4.06 -15.75
C ALA A 102 -6.57 -3.74 -17.19
N GLY A 103 -6.36 -4.69 -18.11
CA GLY A 103 -6.94 -4.77 -19.47
C GLY A 103 -7.30 -3.44 -20.13
N GLY A 104 -6.36 -2.84 -20.85
CA GLY A 104 -6.64 -1.69 -21.74
C GLY A 104 -6.36 -0.32 -21.11
N ASP A 105 -5.60 0.47 -21.87
CA ASP A 105 -5.40 1.92 -21.77
C ASP A 105 -4.99 2.45 -20.40
N GLY A 106 -3.68 2.72 -20.23
CA GLY A 106 -3.03 3.23 -19.02
C GLY A 106 -3.50 4.61 -18.53
N LYS A 107 -4.78 4.75 -18.18
CA LYS A 107 -5.45 5.95 -17.66
C LYS A 107 -6.42 5.66 -16.51
N GLY A 108 -6.20 4.57 -15.77
CA GLY A 108 -6.81 4.40 -14.44
C GLY A 108 -5.99 5.19 -13.42
N LYS A 109 -6.55 6.28 -12.87
CA LYS A 109 -5.97 7.04 -11.77
C LYS A 109 -5.70 6.07 -10.59
N GLY A 110 -4.43 5.67 -10.38
CA GLY A 110 -4.02 4.76 -9.28
C GLY A 110 -3.35 3.43 -9.68
N LYS A 111 -2.73 3.31 -10.86
CA LYS A 111 -2.23 2.02 -11.40
C LYS A 111 -0.73 1.70 -11.20
N GLY A 112 0.00 2.42 -10.33
CA GLY A 112 1.39 2.07 -10.05
C GLY A 112 1.80 2.45 -8.63
N VAL A 113 2.80 1.77 -8.09
CA VAL A 113 3.40 2.12 -6.80
C VAL A 113 4.40 3.26 -6.96
N HIS A 114 4.34 4.21 -6.03
CA HIS A 114 5.33 5.28 -5.95
C HIS A 114 6.69 4.71 -5.52
N LYS A 115 7.74 5.01 -6.29
CA LYS A 115 9.11 4.62 -5.96
C LYS A 115 9.67 5.60 -4.92
N PHE A 116 9.46 5.30 -3.64
CA PHE A 116 10.01 6.11 -2.56
C PHE A 116 11.53 6.20 -2.60
N PRO A 117 12.13 7.40 -2.55
CA PRO A 117 13.54 7.53 -2.23
C PRO A 117 13.80 6.96 -0.82
N PHE A 118 15.01 6.46 -0.59
CA PHE A 118 15.37 5.78 0.66
C PHE A 118 15.04 6.60 1.93
N VAL A 119 15.20 7.92 1.88
CA VAL A 119 14.89 8.83 2.99
C VAL A 119 13.40 8.84 3.33
N GLU A 120 12.51 8.79 2.34
CA GLU A 120 11.06 8.76 2.58
C GLU A 120 10.62 7.41 3.16
N ARG A 121 11.30 6.30 2.81
CA ARG A 121 11.04 4.99 3.41
C ARG A 121 11.28 4.98 4.92
N LEU A 122 12.30 5.70 5.40
CA LEU A 122 12.56 5.87 6.84
C LEU A 122 11.46 6.69 7.52
N ASN A 123 10.99 7.76 6.86
CA ASN A 123 9.97 8.65 7.42
C ASN A 123 8.55 8.04 7.42
N LEU A 124 8.32 7.02 6.60
CA LEU A 124 7.06 6.26 6.57
C LEU A 124 6.75 5.63 7.94
N ILE A 125 7.80 5.19 8.65
CA ILE A 125 7.72 4.40 9.90
C ILE A 125 7.94 5.27 11.15
N ALA A 126 8.54 6.46 11.00
CA ALA A 126 8.79 7.42 12.09
C ALA A 126 7.50 8.05 12.63
#